data_AF-I1P5Y8-F1
#
_entry.id   AF-I1P5Y8-F1
#
_cell.length_a   1.000
_cell.length_b   1.000
_cell.length_c   1.000
_cell.angle_alpha   90.00
_cell.angle_beta   90.00
_cell.angle_gamma   90.00
#
_symmetry.space_group_name_H-M   'P 1'
#
loop_
_entity.id
_entity.type
_entity.pdbx_description
1 polymer ?
#
loop_
_entity_poly.entity_id
_entity_poly.type
_entity_poly.pdbx_seq_one_letter_code
_entity_poly.pdbx_strand_id
1 'polypeptide(L)'
;MTAILERRESTSLWGLFCNWITSTENRLYIGWFGVLMIPTLLTATSVFIITFIAAPPVDIDGIREPVSSSLLYGNNIISAPVVAATAVFLIYPIGQGSFSDGRA
;
A
#
# COMPACT_ATOMS: atom_id res chain seq x y z
N MET A 1 -9.23 54.82 -19.84
CA MET A 1 -9.85 53.74 -19.04
C MET A 1 -10.15 52.57 -19.97
N THR A 2 -9.15 51.73 -20.22
CA THR A 2 -9.27 50.52 -21.03
C THR A 2 -9.66 49.38 -20.11
N ALA A 3 -10.89 48.90 -20.20
CA ALA A 3 -11.37 47.76 -19.45
C ALA A 3 -10.50 46.54 -19.78
N ILE A 4 -9.67 46.14 -18.81
CA ILE A 4 -9.06 44.83 -18.78
C ILE A 4 -10.23 43.86 -18.78
N LEU A 5 -10.42 43.17 -19.90
CA LEU A 5 -11.22 41.97 -19.94
C LEU A 5 -10.54 40.98 -19.01
N GLU A 6 -10.90 41.02 -17.72
CA GLU A 6 -10.73 39.90 -16.81
C GLU A 6 -11.50 38.73 -17.44
N ARG A 7 -10.81 37.99 -18.31
CA ARG A 7 -11.20 36.64 -18.64
C ARG A 7 -11.01 35.86 -17.35
N ARG A 8 -12.04 35.91 -16.51
CA ARG A 8 -12.26 35.04 -15.38
C ARG A 8 -12.37 33.64 -15.98
N GLU A 9 -11.22 33.02 -16.25
CA GLU A 9 -11.18 31.59 -16.50
C GLU A 9 -11.80 30.96 -15.25
N SER A 10 -13.04 30.51 -15.38
CA SER A 10 -13.63 29.59 -14.43
C SER A 10 -12.82 28.31 -14.54
N THR A 11 -11.68 28.26 -13.85
CA THR A 11 -10.86 27.06 -13.77
C THR A 11 -11.76 25.96 -13.22
N SER A 12 -12.03 24.97 -14.06
CA SER A 12 -12.89 23.84 -13.67
C SER A 12 -12.28 23.13 -12.47
N LEU A 13 -13.08 22.43 -11.66
CA LEU A 13 -12.57 21.63 -10.55
C LEU A 13 -11.48 20.65 -11.02
N TRP A 14 -11.64 20.13 -12.24
CA TRP A 14 -10.63 19.30 -12.89
C TRP A 14 -9.33 20.07 -13.20
N GLY A 15 -9.43 21.29 -13.71
CA GLY A 15 -8.27 22.16 -13.94
C GLY A 15 -7.52 22.49 -12.64
N LEU A 16 -8.25 22.77 -11.56
CA LEU A 16 -7.65 22.97 -10.22
C LEU A 16 -6.96 21.69 -9.73
N PHE A 17 -7.58 20.53 -9.91
CA PHE A 17 -7.00 19.24 -9.54
C PHE A 17 -5.70 18.96 -10.31
N CYS A 18 -5.70 19.11 -11.64
CA CYS A 18 -4.51 18.92 -12.46
C CYS A 18 -3.38 19.86 -12.03
N ASN A 19 -3.69 21.15 -11.87
CA ASN A 19 -2.72 22.15 -11.42
C ASN A 19 -2.14 21.79 -10.04
N TRP A 20 -2.96 21.27 -9.12
CA TRP A 20 -2.51 20.86 -7.80
C TRP A 20 -1.63 19.61 -7.84
N ILE A 21 -2.01 18.57 -8.59
CA ILE A 21 -1.23 17.33 -8.73
C ILE A 21 0.16 17.61 -9.32
N THR A 22 0.27 18.51 -10.30
CA THR A 22 1.54 18.86 -10.95
C THR A 22 2.22 20.09 -10.34
N SER A 23 1.73 20.60 -9.20
CA SER A 23 2.33 21.78 -8.55
C SER A 23 3.71 21.47 -7.97
N THR A 24 4.67 22.36 -8.23
CA THR A 24 6.02 22.33 -7.65
C THR A 24 6.09 23.00 -6.27
N GLU A 25 5.01 23.63 -5.81
CA GLU A 25 4.91 24.26 -4.48
C GLU A 25 4.54 23.26 -3.38
N ASN A 26 4.09 22.05 -3.75
CA ASN A 26 3.84 20.98 -2.79
C ASN A 26 5.15 20.56 -2.10
N ARG A 27 5.12 20.40 -0.76
CA ARG A 27 6.30 19.98 0.03
C ARG A 27 6.89 18.64 -0.42
N LEU A 28 6.02 17.75 -0.88
CA LEU A 28 6.33 16.50 -1.57
C LEU A 28 5.59 16.53 -2.90
N TYR A 29 6.34 16.44 -4.00
CA TYR A 29 5.76 16.43 -5.34
C TYR A 29 4.93 15.16 -5.55
N ILE A 30 3.75 15.31 -6.16
CA ILE A 30 2.81 14.21 -6.42
C ILE A 30 2.99 13.74 -7.87
N GLY A 31 2.59 14.58 -8.84
CA GLY A 31 2.54 14.22 -10.25
C GLY A 31 1.58 13.05 -10.54
N TRP A 32 1.41 12.70 -11.81
CA TRP A 32 0.51 11.60 -12.20
C TRP A 32 0.98 10.23 -11.71
N PHE A 33 2.28 10.02 -11.55
CA PHE A 33 2.82 8.81 -10.93
C PHE A 33 2.48 8.73 -9.44
N GLY A 34 2.51 9.86 -8.71
CA GLY A 34 2.16 9.93 -7.29
C GLY A 34 0.75 9.45 -6.98
N VAL A 35 -0.20 9.67 -7.91
CA VAL A 35 -1.59 9.20 -7.77
C VAL A 35 -1.68 7.68 -7.60
N LEU A 36 -0.80 6.92 -8.26
CA LEU A 36 -0.72 5.46 -8.10
C LEU A 36 0.27 5.06 -7.00
N MET A 37 1.40 5.73 -6.93
CA MET A 37 2.48 5.41 -6.01
C MET A 37 2.05 5.55 -4.54
N ILE A 38 1.36 6.63 -4.17
CA ILE A 38 0.95 6.88 -2.79
C ILE A 38 0.04 5.75 -2.26
N PRO A 39 -1.11 5.42 -2.89
CA PRO A 39 -1.98 4.37 -2.37
C PRO A 39 -1.33 2.98 -2.39
N THR A 40 -0.55 2.66 -3.42
CA THR A 40 0.11 1.35 -3.53
C THR A 40 1.20 1.16 -2.47
N LEU A 41 2.05 2.16 -2.25
CA LEU A 41 3.09 2.09 -1.22
C LEU A 41 2.48 2.09 0.19
N LEU A 42 1.47 2.92 0.46
CA LEU A 42 0.80 2.92 1.77
C LEU A 42 0.16 1.56 2.08
N THR A 43 -0.47 0.94 1.09
CA THR A 43 -1.07 -0.40 1.25
C THR A 43 0.03 -1.45 1.48
N ALA A 44 1.08 -1.46 0.66
CA ALA A 44 2.18 -2.41 0.81
C ALA A 44 2.89 -2.26 2.17
N THR A 45 3.19 -1.03 2.60
CA THR A 45 3.85 -0.75 3.88
C THR A 45 2.96 -1.14 5.06
N SER A 46 1.67 -0.83 5.03
CA SER A 46 0.76 -1.21 6.13
C SER A 46 0.61 -2.72 6.27
N VAL A 47 0.40 -3.44 5.17
CA VAL A 47 0.31 -4.91 5.15
C VAL A 47 1.62 -5.54 5.61
N PHE A 48 2.77 -5.02 5.16
CA PHE A 48 4.08 -5.49 5.57
C PHE A 48 4.27 -5.36 7.09
N ILE A 49 3.97 -4.19 7.67
CA ILE A 49 4.11 -3.95 9.11
C ILE A 49 3.22 -4.90 9.92
N ILE A 50 1.95 -5.06 9.55
CA ILE A 50 1.01 -5.93 10.28
C ILE A 50 1.46 -7.38 10.19
N THR A 51 1.83 -7.85 9.00
CA THR A 51 2.26 -9.23 8.77
C THR A 51 3.55 -9.54 9.52
N PHE A 52 4.51 -8.60 9.52
CA PHE A 52 5.77 -8.74 10.23
C PHE A 52 5.58 -8.87 11.75
N ILE A 53 4.62 -8.15 12.32
CA ILE A 53 4.36 -8.17 13.77
C ILE A 53 3.53 -9.39 14.17
N ALA A 54 2.43 -9.66 13.45
CA ALA A 54 1.33 -10.47 13.97
C ALA A 54 0.81 -11.58 13.04
N ALA A 55 1.47 -11.87 11.90
CA ALA A 55 0.99 -12.93 11.02
C ALA A 55 1.05 -14.31 11.70
N PRO A 56 0.03 -15.16 11.51
CA PRO A 56 0.13 -16.56 11.89
C PRO A 56 1.15 -17.31 11.01
N PRO A 57 1.62 -18.49 11.43
CA PRO A 57 2.47 -19.36 10.62
C PRO A 57 1.83 -19.68 9.26
N VAL A 58 2.62 -19.67 8.20
CA VAL A 58 2.15 -19.89 6.81
C VAL A 58 2.82 -21.11 6.21
N ASP A 59 2.03 -21.94 5.53
CA ASP A 59 2.49 -23.08 4.74
C ASP A 59 3.05 -22.57 3.40
N ILE A 60 4.38 -22.47 3.30
CA ILE A 60 5.06 -21.81 2.17
C ILE A 60 5.27 -22.78 1.00
N ASP A 61 5.52 -24.06 1.29
CA ASP A 61 5.80 -25.12 0.33
C ASP A 61 4.60 -26.04 0.08
N GLY A 62 3.53 -25.92 0.86
CA GLY A 62 2.29 -26.66 0.67
C GLY A 62 2.35 -28.09 1.21
N ILE A 63 3.32 -28.41 2.07
CA ILE A 63 3.46 -29.75 2.68
C ILE A 63 2.75 -29.86 4.03
N ARG A 64 1.99 -28.83 4.43
CA ARG A 64 1.31 -28.72 5.74
C ARG A 64 2.28 -28.58 6.91
N GLU A 65 3.42 -27.95 6.69
CA GLU A 65 4.41 -27.60 7.73
C GLU A 65 4.53 -26.06 7.83
N PRO A 66 3.60 -25.39 8.53
CA PRO A 66 3.55 -23.94 8.52
C PRO A 66 4.75 -23.31 9.25
N VAL A 67 5.38 -22.34 8.61
CA VAL A 67 6.56 -21.64 9.10
C VAL A 67 6.16 -20.33 9.79
N SER A 68 6.59 -20.16 11.04
CA SER A 68 6.42 -18.90 11.79
C SER A 68 7.40 -17.85 11.26
N SER A 69 6.91 -16.66 10.94
CA SER A 69 7.79 -15.54 10.60
C SER A 69 7.31 -14.19 11.19
N SER A 70 6.55 -14.17 12.27
CA SER A 70 6.17 -12.90 12.89
C SER A 70 6.82 -12.74 14.27
N LEU A 71 6.98 -11.49 14.70
CA LEU A 71 7.58 -11.18 16.00
C LEU A 71 6.78 -11.80 17.16
N LEU A 72 5.45 -11.75 17.10
CA LEU A 72 4.59 -12.35 18.12
C LEU A 72 4.68 -13.88 18.19
N TYR A 73 5.15 -14.54 17.12
CA TYR A 73 5.36 -15.99 17.07
C TYR A 73 6.85 -16.38 17.23
N GLY A 74 7.62 -15.57 17.96
CA GLY A 74 8.95 -15.94 18.46
C GLY A 74 10.13 -15.59 17.55
N ASN A 75 9.92 -14.78 16.51
CA ASN A 75 10.99 -14.34 15.61
C ASN A 75 11.64 -13.02 16.04
N ASN A 76 12.86 -12.79 15.57
CA ASN A 76 13.57 -11.50 15.69
C ASN A 76 13.59 -10.77 14.34
N ILE A 77 14.23 -9.59 14.27
CA ILE A 77 14.27 -8.75 13.06
C ILE A 77 14.91 -9.48 11.86
N ILE A 78 15.85 -10.40 12.10
CA ILE A 78 16.53 -11.16 11.06
C ILE A 78 15.69 -12.33 10.57
N SER A 79 14.95 -13.02 11.45
CA SER A 79 14.21 -14.24 11.11
C SER A 79 12.75 -14.02 10.68
N ALA A 80 12.14 -12.89 11.01
CA ALA A 80 10.73 -12.58 10.71
C ALA A 80 10.36 -12.25 9.22
N PRO A 81 11.21 -11.71 8.33
CA PRO A 81 10.68 -11.08 7.09
C PRO A 81 9.98 -12.00 6.07
N VAL A 82 10.02 -13.32 6.20
CA VAL A 82 9.65 -14.27 5.13
C VAL A 82 8.17 -14.17 4.72
N VAL A 83 7.21 -14.30 5.64
CA VAL A 83 5.76 -14.21 5.35
C VAL A 83 5.33 -12.78 5.04
N ALA A 84 6.00 -11.78 5.64
CA ALA A 84 5.74 -10.38 5.33
C ALA A 84 6.04 -10.04 3.86
N ALA A 85 7.05 -10.70 3.26
CA ALA A 85 7.35 -10.56 1.84
C ALA A 85 6.30 -11.24 0.95
N THR A 86 5.82 -12.44 1.31
CA THR A 86 4.83 -13.16 0.50
C THR A 86 3.50 -12.41 0.40
N ALA A 87 3.11 -11.66 1.43
CA ALA A 87 1.91 -10.83 1.43
C ALA A 87 1.91 -9.72 0.37
N VAL A 88 3.09 -9.31 -0.12
CA VAL A 88 3.23 -8.23 -1.12
C VAL A 88 3.46 -8.77 -2.53
N PHE A 89 4.19 -9.87 -2.67
CA PHE A 89 4.64 -10.36 -3.99
C PHE A 89 3.77 -11.46 -4.59
N LEU A 90 2.85 -12.06 -3.84
CA LEU A 90 2.03 -13.16 -4.31
C LEU A 90 0.70 -12.65 -4.88
N ILE A 91 0.35 -13.11 -6.10
CA ILE A 91 -0.93 -12.80 -6.74
C ILE A 91 -1.99 -13.77 -6.22
N TYR A 92 -2.50 -13.50 -5.03
CA TYR A 92 -3.64 -14.20 -4.43
C TYR A 92 -4.51 -13.22 -3.65
N PRO A 93 -5.45 -12.55 -4.34
CA PRO A 93 -6.25 -11.50 -3.72
C PRO A 93 -7.16 -12.06 -2.62
N ILE A 94 -7.46 -11.19 -1.65
CA ILE A 94 -8.41 -11.49 -0.58
C ILE A 94 -9.73 -11.98 -1.18
N GLY A 95 -10.21 -13.14 -0.71
CA GLY A 95 -11.45 -13.76 -1.17
C GLY A 95 -11.28 -14.91 -2.18
N GLN A 96 -10.07 -15.19 -2.67
CA GLN A 96 -9.81 -16.43 -3.43
C GLN A 96 -9.63 -17.65 -2.52
N GLY A 97 -9.28 -17.45 -1.25
CA GLY A 97 -9.09 -18.51 -0.27
C GLY A 97 -10.30 -18.78 0.60
N SER A 98 -10.33 -19.99 1.16
CA SER A 98 -11.24 -20.33 2.24
C SER A 98 -10.59 -19.96 3.58
N PHE A 99 -11.32 -19.25 4.44
CA PHE A 99 -10.88 -19.01 5.80
C PHE A 99 -11.06 -20.29 6.60
N SER A 100 -9.97 -21.01 6.84
CA SER A 100 -9.92 -22.04 7.89
C SER A 100 -9.21 -21.43 9.08
N ASP A 101 -9.98 -21.07 10.12
CA ASP A 101 -9.39 -20.71 11.41
C ASP A 101 -8.78 -21.99 11.99
N GLY A 102 -7.46 -22.09 12.01
CA GLY A 102 -6.70 -23.25 12.50
C GLY A 102 -6.75 -23.40 14.02
N ARG A 103 -7.91 -23.17 14.63
CA ARG A 103 -8.14 -23.45 16.05
C ARG A 103 -8.27 -24.96 16.25
N ALA A 104 -7.16 -25.58 16.64
CA ALA A 104 -7.16 -26.78 17.47
C ALA A 104 -7.35 -26.36 18.93
#